data_AF-K7F9H1-F1
#
_entry.id   AF-K7F9H1-F1
#
_cell.length_a   1.000
_cell.length_b   1.000
_cell.length_c   1.000
_cell.angle_alpha   90.00
_cell.angle_beta   90.00
_cell.angle_gamma   90.00
#
_symmetry.space_group_name_H-M   'P 1'
#
loop_
_entity.id
_entity.type
_entity.pdbx_description
1 polymer ?
#
loop_
_entity_poly.entity_id
_entity_poly.type
_entity_poly.pdbx_seq_one_letter_code
_entity_poly.pdbx_strand_id
1 'polypeptide(L)'
;IACPLSLLQYEDAFTARNLQNWTLPKIYKERPSAREGYTQFIANERGHLLPSVPRSKASPWGTFMGTWEMPLKIPPAKLSLTSRSAAAASRLTNWIHKSTTLTNACNGLRPQITGKVGSP
;
A
#
# COMPACT_ATOMS: atom_id res chain seq x y z
N ILE A 1 4.40 7.17 12.39
CA ILE A 1 3.52 8.03 11.56
C ILE A 1 2.89 9.04 12.51
N ALA A 2 3.22 10.32 12.39
CA ALA A 2 2.58 11.36 13.19
C ALA A 2 1.24 11.73 12.53
N CYS A 3 0.18 11.87 13.32
CA CYS A 3 -1.07 12.50 12.89
C CYS A 3 -1.01 13.97 13.30
N PRO A 4 -1.09 14.92 12.37
CA PRO A 4 -1.16 16.33 12.73
C PRO A 4 -2.48 16.62 13.45
N LEU A 5 -2.40 17.44 14.49
CA LEU A 5 -3.55 17.85 15.29
C LEU A 5 -4.09 19.17 14.74
N SER A 6 -5.40 19.29 14.58
CA SER A 6 -5.99 20.55 14.08
C SER A 6 -5.80 21.69 15.10
N LEU A 7 -5.03 22.70 14.75
CA LEU A 7 -4.92 23.99 15.41
C LEU A 7 -5.86 24.97 14.70
N LEU A 8 -7.08 25.12 15.22
CA LEU A 8 -8.19 25.87 14.58
C LEU A 8 -7.78 27.14 13.81
N GLN A 9 -6.90 27.97 14.40
CA GLN A 9 -6.52 29.27 13.86
C GLN A 9 -5.40 29.23 12.80
N TYR A 10 -4.63 28.15 12.73
CA TYR A 10 -3.44 28.05 11.86
C TYR A 10 -3.54 26.97 10.78
N GLU A 11 -4.63 26.18 10.77
CA GLU A 11 -4.81 25.09 9.80
C GLU A 11 -4.61 25.53 8.35
N ASP A 12 -5.08 26.73 7.98
CA ASP A 12 -5.00 27.22 6.60
C ASP A 12 -3.54 27.27 6.10
N ALA A 13 -2.62 27.79 6.91
CA ALA A 13 -1.20 27.90 6.56
C ALA A 13 -0.53 26.52 6.37
N PHE A 14 -1.02 25.48 7.05
CA PHE A 14 -0.48 24.13 6.98
C PHE A 14 -1.18 23.22 5.98
N THR A 15 -2.12 23.75 5.19
CA THR A 15 -2.68 22.99 4.08
C THR A 15 -1.60 22.64 3.06
N ALA A 16 -1.72 21.45 2.45
CA ALA A 16 -0.74 20.99 1.45
C ALA A 16 -0.52 21.99 0.31
N ARG A 17 -1.58 22.72 -0.06
CA ARG A 17 -1.54 23.79 -1.07
C ARG A 17 -0.64 24.95 -0.64
N ASN A 18 -0.81 25.44 0.60
CA ASN A 18 -0.04 26.58 1.11
C ASN A 18 1.41 26.21 1.43
N LEU A 19 1.66 24.94 1.74
CA LEU A 19 3.01 24.37 1.85
C LEU A 19 3.68 24.04 0.51
N GLN A 20 3.04 24.35 -0.62
CA GLN A 20 3.54 24.04 -1.97
C GLN A 20 3.86 22.54 -2.17
N ASN A 21 3.11 21.67 -1.47
CA ASN A 21 3.20 20.23 -1.69
C ASN A 21 2.40 19.86 -2.95
N TRP A 22 3.11 19.51 -4.02
CA TRP A 22 2.53 19.12 -5.31
C TRP A 22 2.17 17.63 -5.42
N THR A 23 2.40 16.85 -4.35
CA THR A 23 2.01 15.43 -4.29
C THR A 23 0.63 15.26 -3.68
N LEU A 24 0.03 14.08 -3.88
CA LEU A 24 -1.26 13.75 -3.25
C LEU A 24 -1.11 13.79 -1.71
N PRO A 25 -1.81 14.69 -1.01
CA PRO A 25 -1.68 14.80 0.43
C PRO A 25 -2.22 13.55 1.11
N LYS A 26 -1.54 13.14 2.18
CA LYS A 26 -1.98 12.00 2.98
C LYS A 26 -3.25 12.38 3.73
N ILE A 27 -4.30 11.58 3.55
CA ILE A 27 -5.54 11.75 4.31
C ILE A 27 -5.33 11.19 5.72
N TYR A 28 -5.55 12.03 6.73
CA TYR A 28 -5.52 11.66 8.14
C TYR A 28 -6.83 12.09 8.81
N LYS A 29 -7.10 11.52 9.98
CA LYS A 29 -8.21 11.96 10.83
C LYS A 29 -7.87 13.34 11.41
N GLU A 30 -8.65 14.36 11.09
CA GLU A 30 -8.41 15.77 11.49
C GLU A 30 -8.36 15.96 13.01
N ARG A 31 -9.22 15.24 13.74
CA ARG A 31 -9.27 15.28 15.21
C ARG A 31 -9.21 13.87 15.81
N PRO A 32 -8.32 13.62 16.80
CA PRO A 32 -8.40 12.40 17.56
C PRO A 32 -9.74 12.34 18.31
N SER A 33 -10.28 11.14 18.49
CA SER A 33 -11.46 10.96 19.35
C SER A 33 -11.04 11.14 20.81
N ALA A 34 -11.89 11.79 21.60
CA ALA A 34 -11.72 11.81 23.05
C ALA A 34 -11.66 10.36 23.57
N ARG A 35 -10.68 10.09 24.44
CA ARG A 35 -10.52 8.77 25.07
C ARG A 35 -10.81 8.93 26.55
N GLU A 36 -11.68 8.07 27.07
CA GLU A 36 -11.97 7.96 28.49
C GLU A 36 -11.10 6.84 29.12
N GLY A 37 -10.75 7.00 30.40
CA GLY A 37 -9.95 6.04 31.16
C GLY A 37 -8.44 6.31 31.16
N TYR A 38 -7.65 5.28 31.48
CA TYR A 38 -6.19 5.37 31.66
C TYR A 38 -5.41 4.60 30.59
N THR A 39 -4.12 4.92 30.46
CA THR A 39 -3.17 4.23 29.57
C THR A 39 -2.53 3.05 30.30
N GLN A 40 -2.37 1.94 29.59
CA GLN A 40 -1.65 0.76 30.08
C GLN A 40 -0.32 0.64 29.32
N PHE A 41 0.72 0.13 29.99
CA PHE A 41 2.00 -0.13 29.35
C PHE A 41 1.86 -1.30 28.36
N ILE A 42 2.22 -1.03 27.10
CA ILE A 42 2.17 -2.02 26.02
C ILE A 42 3.55 -2.54 25.62
N ALA A 43 4.62 -1.95 26.16
CA ALA A 43 6.01 -2.28 25.84
C ALA A 43 6.85 -2.44 27.11
N ASN A 44 7.94 -3.20 27.01
CA ASN A 44 8.94 -3.34 28.08
C ASN A 44 9.92 -2.16 28.11
N GLU A 45 10.78 -2.13 29.12
CA GLU A 45 11.81 -1.09 29.31
C GLU A 45 12.83 -1.00 28.15
N ARG A 46 12.92 -2.05 27.33
CA ARG A 46 13.78 -2.10 26.13
C ARG A 46 13.05 -1.66 24.86
N GLY A 47 11.81 -1.18 24.95
CA GLY A 47 11.00 -0.76 23.81
C GLY A 47 10.36 -1.88 22.98
N HIS A 48 10.42 -3.14 23.44
CA HIS A 48 9.74 -4.25 22.78
C HIS A 48 8.29 -4.37 23.25
N LEU A 49 7.36 -4.61 22.33
CA LEU A 49 5.96 -4.86 22.67
C LEU A 49 5.81 -6.12 23.53
N LEU A 50 4.90 -6.07 24.51
CA LEU A 50 4.56 -7.23 25.33
C LEU A 50 3.96 -8.35 24.46
N PRO A 51 4.21 -9.64 24.75
CA PRO A 51 3.72 -10.76 23.94
C PRO A 51 2.18 -10.83 23.83
N SER A 52 1.47 -10.29 24.83
CA SER A 52 0.01 -10.23 24.87
C SER A 52 -0.60 -9.19 23.94
N VAL A 53 0.20 -8.21 23.49
CA VAL A 53 -0.30 -7.11 22.64
C VAL A 53 -0.41 -7.62 21.20
N PRO A 54 -1.58 -7.48 20.55
CA PRO A 54 -1.75 -7.88 19.17
C PRO A 54 -0.78 -7.08 18.29
N ARG A 55 -0.01 -7.82 17.50
CA ARG A 55 0.97 -7.25 16.56
C ARG A 55 0.70 -7.77 15.16
N SER A 56 1.13 -7.01 14.16
CA SER A 56 1.19 -7.54 12.80
C SER A 56 2.09 -8.76 12.80
N LYS A 57 1.59 -9.89 12.31
CA LYS A 57 2.41 -11.09 12.04
C LYS A 57 3.42 -10.82 10.91
N ALA A 58 3.08 -9.85 10.05
CA ALA A 58 3.93 -9.38 8.97
C ALA A 58 4.85 -8.22 9.43
N SER A 59 5.75 -7.86 8.51
CA SER A 59 6.63 -6.70 8.58
C SER A 59 5.92 -5.43 9.08
N PRO A 60 6.59 -4.56 9.85
CA PRO A 60 6.01 -3.30 10.30
C PRO A 60 5.66 -2.34 9.15
N TRP A 61 6.17 -2.61 7.95
CA TRP A 61 5.82 -1.89 6.71
C TRP A 61 4.66 -2.56 5.94
N GLY A 62 4.01 -3.57 6.52
CA GLY A 62 2.92 -4.32 5.91
C GLY A 62 3.40 -5.18 4.75
N THR A 63 2.70 -5.11 3.61
CA THR A 63 3.06 -5.77 2.35
C THR A 63 3.83 -4.85 1.40
N PHE A 64 4.47 -3.80 1.92
CA PHE A 64 5.30 -2.93 1.09
C PHE A 64 6.52 -3.71 0.57
N MET A 65 6.74 -3.69 -0.75
CA MET A 65 7.94 -4.26 -1.35
C MET A 65 9.01 -3.19 -1.50
N GLY A 66 10.18 -3.45 -0.90
CA GLY A 66 11.35 -2.60 -1.03
C GLY A 66 11.99 -2.67 -2.43
N THR A 67 12.87 -1.72 -2.73
CA THR A 67 13.62 -1.66 -4.00
C THR A 67 14.34 -2.97 -4.31
N TRP A 68 14.93 -3.61 -3.29
CA TRP A 68 15.67 -4.86 -3.43
C TRP A 68 14.79 -6.11 -3.54
N GLU A 69 13.51 -6.01 -3.19
CA GLU A 69 12.56 -7.10 -3.27
C GLU A 69 11.81 -7.11 -4.62
N MET A 70 11.92 -6.04 -5.43
CA MET A 70 11.30 -5.97 -6.74
C MET A 70 11.88 -7.00 -7.72
N PRO A 71 11.05 -7.58 -8.60
CA PRO A 71 11.54 -8.50 -9.61
C PRO A 71 12.40 -7.77 -10.64
N LEU A 72 13.40 -8.47 -11.18
CA LEU A 72 14.31 -7.94 -12.21
C LEU A 72 13.58 -7.36 -13.44
N LYS A 73 12.41 -7.90 -13.78
CA LYS A 73 11.56 -7.42 -14.88
C LYS A 73 10.15 -7.17 -14.36
N ILE A 74 9.75 -5.91 -14.39
CA ILE A 74 8.44 -5.44 -13.98
C ILE A 74 7.44 -5.63 -15.15
N PRO A 75 6.27 -6.25 -14.94
CA PRO A 75 5.26 -6.41 -15.99
C PRO A 75 4.66 -5.08 -16.44
N PRO A 76 4.20 -4.96 -17.69
CA PRO A 76 3.58 -3.76 -18.20
C PRO A 76 2.28 -3.47 -17.45
N ALA A 77 2.01 -2.19 -17.19
CA ALA A 77 0.78 -1.75 -16.50
C ALA A 77 -0.50 -1.97 -17.32
N LYS A 78 -0.38 -2.10 -18.65
CA LYS A 78 -1.49 -2.41 -19.56
C LYS A 78 -1.10 -3.60 -20.43
N LEU A 79 -1.94 -4.61 -20.45
CA LEU A 79 -1.77 -5.81 -21.26
C LEU A 79 -2.99 -5.99 -22.16
N SER A 80 -2.77 -6.12 -23.47
CA SER A 80 -3.84 -6.44 -24.42
C SER A 80 -3.76 -7.90 -24.85
N LEU A 81 -4.86 -8.64 -24.70
CA LEU A 81 -5.00 -10.04 -25.12
C LEU A 81 -5.27 -10.12 -26.63
N THR A 82 -4.37 -9.59 -27.46
CA THR A 82 -4.49 -9.60 -28.94
C THR A 82 -4.17 -10.96 -29.57
N SER A 83 -3.80 -11.95 -28.76
CA SER A 83 -3.41 -13.28 -29.23
C SER A 83 -4.59 -14.05 -29.80
N ARG A 84 -4.42 -14.63 -30.99
CA ARG A 84 -5.44 -15.45 -31.67
C ARG A 84 -5.65 -16.85 -31.06
N SER A 85 -4.82 -17.26 -30.08
CA SER A 85 -4.95 -18.56 -29.41
C SER A 85 -4.97 -18.43 -27.88
N ALA A 86 -5.76 -19.29 -27.23
CA ALA A 86 -5.90 -19.31 -25.77
C ALA A 86 -4.55 -19.57 -25.07
N ALA A 87 -3.71 -20.46 -25.63
CA ALA A 87 -2.38 -20.75 -25.10
C ALA A 87 -1.42 -19.55 -25.19
N ALA A 88 -1.55 -18.71 -26.23
CA ALA A 88 -0.73 -17.50 -26.32
C ALA A 88 -1.20 -16.42 -25.35
N ALA A 89 -2.51 -16.27 -25.16
CA ALA A 89 -3.08 -15.38 -24.14
C ALA A 89 -2.66 -15.79 -22.72
N SER A 90 -2.69 -17.09 -22.40
CA SER A 90 -2.28 -17.58 -21.07
C SER A 90 -0.80 -17.33 -20.77
N ARG A 91 0.09 -17.43 -21.78
CA ARG A 91 1.51 -17.07 -21.60
C ARG A 91 1.71 -15.62 -21.18
N LEU A 92 0.88 -14.70 -21.70
CA LEU A 92 0.95 -13.28 -21.35
C LEU A 92 0.51 -13.04 -19.89
N THR A 93 -0.54 -13.72 -19.43
CA THR A 93 -1.02 -13.60 -18.05
C THR A 93 -0.12 -14.32 -17.05
N ASN A 94 0.48 -15.45 -17.45
CA ASN A 94 1.38 -16.22 -16.59
C ASN A 94 2.56 -15.40 -16.06
N TRP A 95 3.11 -14.48 -16.88
CA TRP A 95 4.18 -13.60 -16.42
C TRP A 95 3.73 -12.61 -15.34
N ILE A 96 2.51 -12.08 -15.43
CA ILE A 96 1.92 -11.21 -14.40
C ILE A 96 1.76 -11.98 -13.10
N HIS A 97 1.20 -13.19 -13.18
CA HIS A 97 0.96 -14.03 -12.00
C HIS A 97 2.24 -14.64 -11.41
N LYS A 98 3.34 -14.69 -12.18
CA LYS A 98 4.65 -15.20 -11.73
C LYS A 98 5.17 -14.49 -10.49
N SER A 99 4.90 -13.19 -10.34
CA SER A 99 5.29 -12.41 -9.16
C SER A 99 4.06 -12.08 -8.32
N THR A 100 3.54 -13.10 -7.63
CA THR A 100 2.40 -12.96 -6.71
C THR A 100 2.68 -11.97 -5.58
N THR A 101 3.94 -11.85 -5.17
CA THR A 101 4.40 -10.84 -4.20
C THR A 101 4.19 -9.42 -4.74
N LEU A 102 4.57 -9.15 -5.99
CA LEU A 102 4.40 -7.85 -6.63
C LEU A 102 2.94 -7.47 -6.82
N THR A 103 2.05 -8.42 -7.11
CA THR A 103 0.62 -8.10 -7.26
C THR A 103 -0.10 -7.87 -5.92
N ASN A 104 0.37 -8.52 -4.85
CA ASN A 104 -0.23 -8.42 -3.51
C ASN A 104 0.36 -7.27 -2.67
N ALA A 105 1.48 -6.70 -3.09
CA ALA A 105 2.12 -5.60 -2.39
C ALA A 105 1.24 -4.34 -2.39
N CYS A 106 1.32 -3.54 -1.33
CA CYS A 106 0.53 -2.30 -1.24
C CYS A 106 0.99 -1.24 -2.26
N ASN A 107 2.27 -1.24 -2.62
CA ASN A 107 2.89 -0.50 -3.72
C ASN A 107 3.01 -1.35 -5.01
N GLY A 108 2.32 -2.48 -5.05
CA GLY A 108 2.37 -3.46 -6.12
C GLY A 108 1.70 -3.02 -7.41
N LEU A 109 2.03 -3.69 -8.51
CA LEU A 109 1.40 -3.42 -9.81
C LEU A 109 0.04 -4.09 -9.93
N ARG A 110 -0.93 -3.34 -10.46
CA ARG A 110 -2.27 -3.83 -10.83
C ARG A 110 -2.48 -3.62 -12.33
N PRO A 111 -2.05 -4.58 -13.18
CA PRO A 111 -2.13 -4.41 -14.61
C PRO A 111 -3.58 -4.43 -15.10
N GLN A 112 -3.92 -3.50 -15.99
CA GLN A 112 -5.20 -3.50 -16.70
C GLN A 112 -5.10 -4.48 -17.87
N ILE A 113 -5.89 -5.55 -17.82
CA ILE A 113 -5.95 -6.55 -18.89
C ILE A 113 -7.17 -6.26 -19.76
N THR A 114 -6.95 -6.02 -21.05
CA THR A 114 -8.02 -5.73 -22.02
C THR A 114 -8.07 -6.82 -23.10
N GLY A 115 -9.26 -7.06 -23.68
CA GLY A 115 -9.48 -8.07 -24.72
C GLY A 115 -10.35 -9.24 -24.25
N LYS A 116 -10.78 -10.08 -25.20
CA LYS A 116 -11.59 -11.27 -24.90
C LYS A 116 -10.67 -12.47 -24.65
N VAL A 117 -10.92 -13.23 -23.59
CA VAL A 117 -10.38 -14.58 -23.46
C VAL A 117 -11.02 -15.40 -24.57
N GLY A 118 -10.21 -15.95 -25.47
CA GLY A 118 -10.72 -16.81 -26.55
C GLY A 118 -11.56 -17.93 -25.95
N SER A 119 -12.80 -18.08 -26.43
CA SER A 119 -13.65 -19.21 -26.11
C SER A 119 -12.94 -20.52 -26.51
N PRO A 120 -13.12 -21.61 -25.73
CA PRO A 120 -12.52 -22.91 -26.05
C PRO A 120 -12.96 -23.44 -27.42
#